data_AF-A0A820N4I4-F1
#
_entry.id   AF-A0A820N4I4-F1
#
_cell.length_a   1.000
_cell.length_b   1.000
_cell.length_c   1.000
_cell.angle_alpha   90.00
_cell.angle_beta   90.00
_cell.angle_gamma   90.00
#
_symmetry.space_group_name_H-M   'P 1'
#
loop_
_entity.id
_entity.type
_entity.pdbx_description
1 polymer ?
#
loop_
_entity_poly.entity_id
_entity_poly.type
_entity_poly.pdbx_seq_one_letter_code
_entity_poly.pdbx_strand_id
1 'polypeptide(L)'
;MKDYPTALIYYQKGLEIHQKKLPKKHPDLAVTFHNLAKLYLSTQQYDMAMKKVQQALKIAQEKLPSNHPYLLEYRETFKKIQENVN
;
A
#
# COMPACT_ATOMS: atom_id res chain seq x y z
N MET A 1 -8.74 19.97 7.58
CA MET A 1 -7.31 19.56 7.58
C MET A 1 -7.24 18.08 7.27
N LYS A 2 -6.36 17.63 6.37
CA LYS A 2 -6.11 16.20 6.19
C LYS A 2 -5.27 15.73 7.39
N ASP A 3 -5.84 14.89 8.24
CA ASP A 3 -5.14 14.37 9.43
C ASP A 3 -4.36 13.09 9.09
N TYR A 4 -3.22 13.30 8.43
CA TYR A 4 -2.32 12.22 8.02
C TYR A 4 -1.68 11.48 9.21
N PRO A 5 -1.27 12.13 10.32
CA PRO A 5 -0.74 11.43 11.49
C PRO A 5 -1.74 10.43 12.08
N THR A 6 -3.00 10.82 12.24
CA THR A 6 -4.04 9.93 12.76
C THR A 6 -4.30 8.77 11.82
N ALA A 7 -4.38 9.02 10.50
CA ALA A 7 -4.51 7.96 9.51
C ALA A 7 -3.34 6.95 9.55
N LEU A 8 -2.11 7.45 9.73
CA LEU A 8 -0.91 6.60 9.81
C LEU A 8 -1.00 5.64 11.00
N ILE A 9 -1.40 6.14 12.17
CA ILE A 9 -1.57 5.35 13.39
C ILE A 9 -2.61 4.24 13.16
N TYR A 10 -3.76 4.56 12.56
CA TYR A 10 -4.80 3.56 12.31
C TYR A 10 -4.37 2.49 11.31
N TYR A 11 -3.72 2.87 10.20
CA TYR A 11 -3.24 1.89 9.22
C TYR A 11 -2.10 1.04 9.76
N GLN A 12 -1.21 1.57 10.61
CA GLN A 12 -0.16 0.79 11.26
C GLN A 12 -0.75 -0.22 12.27
N LYS A 13 -1.72 0.20 13.09
CA LYS A 13 -2.44 -0.72 14.01
C LYS A 13 -3.19 -1.82 13.24
N GLY A 14 -3.88 -1.45 12.17
CA GLY A 14 -4.56 -2.41 11.29
C GLY A 14 -3.58 -3.40 10.66
N LEU A 15 -2.42 -2.92 10.20
CA LEU A 15 -1.37 -3.77 9.65
C LEU A 15 -0.86 -4.79 10.68
N GLU A 16 -0.63 -4.37 11.93
CA GLU A 16 -0.17 -5.28 12.99
C GLU A 16 -1.20 -6.39 13.26
N ILE A 17 -2.49 -6.04 13.32
CA ILE A 17 -3.59 -7.00 13.52
C ILE A 17 -3.64 -7.97 12.34
N HIS A 18 -3.62 -7.45 11.11
CA HIS A 18 -3.64 -8.27 9.89
C HIS A 18 -2.44 -9.21 9.83
N GLN A 19 -1.24 -8.76 10.19
CA GLN A 19 -0.04 -9.60 10.21
C GLN A 19 -0.11 -10.72 11.26
N LYS A 20 -0.80 -10.49 12.39
CA LYS A 20 -1.01 -11.50 13.45
C LYS A 20 -2.11 -12.50 13.10
N LYS A 21 -3.17 -12.06 12.40
CA LYS A 21 -4.39 -12.85 12.19
C LYS A 21 -4.45 -13.55 10.83
N LEU A 22 -3.81 -12.99 9.81
CA LEU A 22 -3.92 -13.48 8.44
C LEU A 22 -2.69 -14.29 8.03
N PRO A 23 -2.86 -15.30 7.15
CA PRO A 23 -1.72 -15.98 6.55
C PRO A 23 -0.77 -15.01 5.87
N LYS A 24 0.52 -15.37 5.83
CA LYS A 24 1.53 -14.60 5.10
C LYS A 24 1.04 -14.38 3.66
N LYS A 25 1.02 -13.10 3.23
CA LYS A 25 0.57 -12.65 1.90
C LYS A 25 -0.94 -12.79 1.66
N HIS A 26 -1.79 -12.62 2.67
CA HIS A 26 -3.23 -12.44 2.45
C HIS A 26 -3.52 -11.16 1.63
N PRO A 27 -4.48 -11.16 0.68
CA PRO A 27 -4.84 -9.97 -0.10
C PRO A 27 -5.12 -8.71 0.72
N ASP A 28 -5.73 -8.82 1.90
CA ASP A 28 -5.97 -7.66 2.79
C ASP A 28 -4.69 -6.99 3.29
N LEU A 29 -3.58 -7.72 3.37
CA LEU A 29 -2.27 -7.12 3.65
C LEU A 29 -1.85 -6.21 2.47
N ALA A 30 -2.14 -6.62 1.23
CA ALA A 30 -1.85 -5.81 0.04
C ALA A 30 -2.63 -4.50 0.06
N VAL A 31 -3.93 -4.56 0.39
CA VAL A 31 -4.79 -3.37 0.54
C VAL A 31 -4.24 -2.45 1.62
N THR A 32 -3.85 -3.01 2.76
CA THR A 32 -3.28 -2.23 3.88
C THR A 32 -1.97 -1.53 3.48
N PHE A 33 -1.07 -2.24 2.80
CA PHE A 33 0.18 -1.65 2.30
C PHE A 33 -0.07 -0.57 1.26
N HIS A 34 -1.02 -0.76 0.35
CA HIS A 34 -1.35 0.24 -0.66
C HIS A 34 -1.93 1.52 -0.05
N ASN A 35 -2.79 1.41 0.97
CA ASN A 35 -3.30 2.56 1.69
C ASN A 35 -2.19 3.35 2.41
N LEU A 36 -1.23 2.65 3.02
CA LEU A 36 -0.02 3.29 3.56
C LEU A 36 0.79 3.98 2.45
N ALA A 37 0.91 3.37 1.26
CA ALA A 37 1.60 3.99 0.14
C ALA A 37 0.93 5.30 -0.31
N LYS A 38 -0.41 5.33 -0.42
CA LYS A 38 -1.16 6.55 -0.74
C LYS A 38 -0.99 7.63 0.32
N LEU A 39 -0.95 7.23 1.60
CA LEU A 39 -0.72 8.16 2.69
C LEU A 39 0.66 8.81 2.59
N TYR A 40 1.71 8.00 2.42
CA TYR A 40 3.07 8.49 2.25
C TYR A 40 3.26 9.33 0.98
N LEU A 41 2.60 8.97 -0.12
CA LEU A 41 2.56 9.79 -1.33
C LEU A 41 1.94 11.17 -1.04
N SER A 42 0.84 11.19 -0.28
CA SER A 42 0.15 12.43 0.09
C SER A 42 0.93 13.30 1.08
N THR A 43 1.90 12.74 1.78
CA THR A 43 2.84 13.44 2.68
C THR A 43 4.24 13.59 2.08
N GLN A 44 4.39 13.40 0.76
CA GLN A 44 5.64 13.54 -0.01
C GLN A 44 6.79 12.64 0.48
N GLN A 45 6.47 11.57 1.22
CA GLN A 45 7.42 10.58 1.71
C GLN A 45 7.60 9.48 0.66
N TYR A 46 8.15 9.83 -0.51
CA TYR A 46 8.14 8.97 -1.68
C TYR A 46 8.90 7.64 -1.51
N ASP A 47 10.02 7.63 -0.78
CA ASP A 47 10.75 6.38 -0.50
C ASP A 47 9.91 5.38 0.30
N MET A 48 9.18 5.87 1.29
CA MET A 48 8.28 5.05 2.09
C MET A 48 7.07 4.61 1.27
N ALA A 49 6.50 5.51 0.46
CA ALA A 49 5.43 5.20 -0.45
C ALA A 49 5.82 4.08 -1.42
N MET A 50 7.01 4.18 -2.01
CA MET A 50 7.57 3.21 -2.97
C MET A 50 7.69 1.82 -2.34
N LYS A 51 8.31 1.73 -1.16
CA LYS A 51 8.43 0.46 -0.43
C LYS A 51 7.06 -0.17 -0.16
N LYS A 52 6.07 0.62 0.22
CA LYS A 52 4.72 0.13 0.55
C LYS A 52 3.95 -0.34 -0.68
N VAL A 53 3.98 0.40 -1.79
CA VAL A 53 3.29 -0.03 -3.02
C VAL A 53 3.93 -1.28 -3.62
N GLN A 54 5.26 -1.44 -3.51
CA GLN A 54 5.95 -2.66 -3.93
C GLN A 54 5.53 -3.88 -3.09
N GLN A 55 5.37 -3.72 -1.77
CA GLN A 55 4.84 -4.77 -0.90
C GLN A 55 3.40 -5.17 -1.30
N ALA A 56 2.56 -4.19 -1.61
CA ALA A 56 1.19 -4.44 -2.08
C ALA A 56 1.17 -5.18 -3.42
N LEU A 57 1.96 -4.72 -4.40
CA LEU A 57 2.09 -5.36 -5.71
C LEU A 57 2.56 -6.81 -5.61
N LYS A 58 3.59 -7.08 -4.80
CA LYS A 58 4.11 -8.44 -4.63
C LYS A 58 3.04 -9.41 -4.14
N ILE A 59 2.26 -9.01 -3.13
CA ILE A 59 1.19 -9.86 -2.59
C ILE A 59 0.07 -10.03 -3.63
N ALA A 60 -0.38 -8.94 -4.25
CA ALA A 60 -1.44 -8.99 -5.23
C ALA A 60 -1.07 -9.84 -6.46
N GLN A 61 0.16 -9.77 -6.95
CA GLN A 61 0.64 -10.56 -8.09
C GLN A 61 0.67 -12.06 -7.78
N GLU A 62 0.98 -12.43 -6.54
CA GLU A 62 1.03 -13.83 -6.13
C GLU A 62 -0.34 -14.43 -5.82
N LYS A 63 -1.34 -13.60 -5.45
CA LYS A 63 -2.64 -14.09 -4.94
C LYS A 63 -3.83 -13.80 -5.82
N LEU A 64 -3.75 -12.79 -6.69
CA LEU A 64 -4.87 -12.34 -7.50
C LEU A 64 -4.62 -12.65 -8.98
N PRO A 65 -5.67 -12.93 -9.75
CA PRO A 65 -5.58 -13.02 -11.21
C PRO A 65 -4.99 -11.75 -11.81
N SER A 66 -4.29 -11.88 -12.94
CA SER A 66 -3.60 -10.76 -13.61
C SER A 66 -4.50 -9.60 -14.03
N ASN A 67 -5.80 -9.84 -14.19
CA ASN A 67 -6.82 -8.84 -14.54
C ASN A 67 -7.53 -8.22 -13.32
N HIS A 68 -7.10 -8.55 -12.09
CA HIS A 68 -7.76 -8.05 -10.89
C HIS A 68 -7.59 -6.51 -10.75
N PRO A 69 -8.65 -5.75 -10.44
CA PRO A 69 -8.61 -4.29 -10.39
C PRO A 69 -7.56 -3.73 -9.41
N TYR A 70 -7.32 -4.40 -8.28
CA TYR A 70 -6.26 -4.01 -7.34
C TYR A 70 -4.86 -3.97 -7.96
N LEU A 71 -4.53 -4.88 -8.89
CA LEU A 71 -3.23 -4.83 -9.56
C LEU A 71 -3.07 -3.57 -10.42
N LEU A 72 -4.15 -3.15 -11.08
CA LEU A 72 -4.16 -1.92 -11.87
C LEU A 72 -3.98 -0.71 -10.94
N GLU A 73 -4.76 -0.61 -9.87
CA GLU A 73 -4.68 0.50 -8.93
C GLU A 73 -3.29 0.65 -8.29
N TYR A 74 -2.67 -0.47 -7.92
CA TYR A 74 -1.34 -0.46 -7.30
C TYR A 74 -0.26 -0.04 -8.31
N ARG A 75 -0.37 -0.48 -9.57
CA ARG A 75 0.54 -0.05 -10.65
C ARG A 75 0.40 1.44 -10.94
N GLU A 76 -0.82 1.96 -10.96
CA GLU A 76 -1.05 3.40 -11.15
C GLU A 76 -0.49 4.22 -9.99
N THR A 77 -0.61 3.72 -8.76
CA THR A 77 0.00 4.36 -7.59
C THR A 77 1.53 4.33 -7.67
N PHE A 78 2.11 3.22 -8.13
CA PHE A 78 3.55 3.09 -8.35
C PHE A 78 4.06 4.10 -9.38
N LYS A 79 3.40 4.22 -10.53
CA LYS A 79 3.74 5.22 -11.57
C LYS A 79 3.69 6.64 -11.02
N LYS A 80 2.63 6.99 -10.30
CA LYS A 80 2.50 8.31 -9.66
C LYS A 80 3.66 8.60 -8.71
N ILE A 81 4.08 7.62 -7.90
CA ILE A 81 5.23 7.81 -7.01
C ILE A 81 6.50 8.06 -7.83
N GLN A 82 6.73 7.31 -8.92
CA GLN A 82 7.90 7.53 -9.79
C GLN A 82 7.89 8.92 -10.44
N GLU A 83 6.74 9.38 -10.90
CA GLU A 83 6.57 10.71 -11.51
C GLU A 83 6.85 11.86 -10.52
N ASN A 84 6.66 11.65 -9.22
CA ASN A 84 6.91 12.67 -8.19
C ASN A 84 8.33 12.60 -7.59
N VAL A 85 9.14 11.61 -7.98
CA VAL A 85 10.53 11.44 -7.55
C VAL A 85 11.52 11.93 -8.61
N ASN A 86 11.09 12.03 -9.87
CA ASN A 86 11.86 12.59 -10.99
C ASN A 86 11.67 14.11 -11.08
#